data_AF-A0A843GA40-F1
#
_entry.id   AF-A0A843GA40-F1
#
_cell.length_a   1.000
_cell.length_b   1.000
_cell.length_c   1.000
_cell.angle_alpha   90.00
_cell.angle_beta   90.00
_cell.angle_gamma   90.00
#
_symmetry.space_group_name_H-M   'P 1'
#
loop_
_entity.id
_entity.type
_entity.pdbx_description
1 polymer ?
#
loop_
_entity_poly.entity_id
_entity_poly.type
_entity_poly.pdbx_seq_one_letter_code
_entity_poly.pdbx_strand_id
1 'polypeptide(L)'
;MENQNGKRFFDNIFQELTSRVINTKTVTVKCTKNPEHKEYEAEVIVNEDGSETFLTVCPECLRDAELKAERERKISECKKANVEPEFYNKTFEDYKAETDSQKAALEAVKEVYSGNLKKIVLLGSYGTGKTMLASILARDMKGKIYSMYEISTMIRQSYTVKAEKTELEIVNELASVPFLAIDEVGRTNGSNSEKNWLSYILDKRHVRGLPFVLISNGHLSRNCPNGGCEKCFENYMDGDVISRLRQDSKVIDIVGKDYRAKK
;
A
#
# COMPACT_ATOMS: atom_id res chain seq x y z
N MET A 1 1.22 12.97 -18.45
CA MET A 1 1.65 14.29 -18.95
C MET A 1 3.14 14.36 -18.74
N GLU A 2 3.86 13.76 -19.67
CA GLU A 2 5.30 13.56 -19.61
C GLU A 2 6.04 14.88 -19.86
N ASN A 3 7.23 14.98 -19.28
CA ASN A 3 8.20 16.07 -19.32
C ASN A 3 8.57 16.50 -20.77
N GLN A 4 7.65 17.15 -21.49
CA GLN A 4 7.93 17.74 -22.80
C GLN A 4 8.83 18.98 -22.70
N ASN A 5 8.90 19.62 -21.52
CA ASN A 5 9.74 20.79 -21.28
C ASN A 5 11.22 20.45 -21.12
N GLY A 6 11.56 19.24 -20.65
CA GLY A 6 12.96 18.78 -20.56
C GLY A 6 13.55 18.47 -21.92
N LYS A 7 12.83 17.71 -22.77
CA LYS A 7 13.28 17.39 -24.13
C LYS A 7 13.51 18.65 -24.99
N ARG A 8 12.57 19.60 -24.98
CA ARG A 8 12.71 20.85 -25.73
C ARG A 8 13.89 21.73 -25.29
N PHE A 9 14.30 21.65 -24.02
CA PHE A 9 15.47 22.37 -23.52
C PHE A 9 16.78 21.76 -24.03
N PHE A 10 16.88 20.42 -24.01
CA PHE A 10 18.04 19.71 -24.58
C PHE A 10 18.09 19.85 -26.11
N ASP A 11 16.96 19.78 -26.81
CA ASP A 11 16.89 19.90 -28.28
C ASP A 11 17.29 21.30 -28.77
N ASN A 12 16.93 22.37 -28.04
CA ASN A 12 17.33 23.75 -28.38
C ASN A 12 18.82 24.02 -28.10
N ILE A 13 19.37 23.48 -27.00
CA ILE A 13 20.83 23.54 -26.74
C ILE A 13 21.59 22.75 -27.81
N PHE A 14 21.07 21.61 -28.24
CA PHE A 14 21.65 20.80 -29.30
C PHE A 14 21.70 21.58 -30.63
N GLN A 15 20.62 22.30 -30.98
CA GLN A 15 20.60 23.14 -32.20
C GLN A 15 21.55 24.35 -32.12
N GLU A 16 21.68 25.04 -30.99
CA GLU A 16 22.66 26.13 -30.84
C GLU A 16 24.12 25.64 -30.90
N LEU A 17 24.42 24.49 -30.28
CA LEU A 17 25.76 23.89 -30.28
C LEU A 17 26.16 23.36 -31.67
N THR A 18 25.21 22.91 -32.51
CA THR A 18 25.50 22.40 -33.86
C THR A 18 26.11 23.42 -34.81
N SER A 19 25.99 24.72 -34.52
CA SER A 19 26.57 25.80 -35.32
C SER A 19 28.09 26.03 -35.11
N ARG A 20 28.72 25.32 -34.15
CA ARG A 20 30.15 25.44 -33.78
C ARG A 20 30.85 24.08 -33.59
N VAL A 21 30.38 23.02 -34.26
CA VAL A 21 30.92 21.65 -34.07
C VAL A 21 32.21 21.45 -34.87
N ILE A 22 33.31 21.16 -34.19
CA ILE A 22 34.62 20.91 -34.81
C ILE A 22 34.92 19.42 -34.96
N ASN A 23 34.54 18.57 -34.00
CA ASN A 23 34.59 17.11 -34.13
C ASN A 23 33.91 16.41 -32.95
N THR A 24 33.30 15.26 -33.19
CA THR A 24 32.85 14.32 -32.15
C THR A 24 33.81 13.14 -32.07
N LYS A 25 34.17 12.70 -30.86
CA LYS A 25 34.96 11.48 -30.66
C LYS A 25 34.40 10.64 -29.51
N THR A 26 34.73 9.35 -29.55
CA THR A 26 34.45 8.43 -28.44
C THR A 26 35.70 8.31 -27.58
N VAL A 27 35.55 8.45 -26.27
CA VAL A 27 36.64 8.29 -25.29
C VAL A 27 36.22 7.33 -24.19
N THR A 28 37.14 6.49 -23.75
CA THR A 28 36.93 5.67 -22.55
C THR A 28 37.13 6.54 -21.32
N VAL A 29 36.11 6.62 -20.47
CA VAL A 29 36.13 7.42 -19.24
C VAL A 29 35.73 6.60 -18.04
N LYS A 30 36.38 6.90 -16.91
CA LYS A 30 35.98 6.42 -15.59
C LYS A 30 34.86 7.30 -15.04
N CYS A 31 33.91 6.69 -14.35
CA CYS A 31 32.83 7.42 -13.70
C CYS A 31 33.37 8.39 -12.63
N THR A 32 32.95 9.65 -12.71
CA THR A 32 33.32 10.70 -11.74
C THR A 32 32.42 10.73 -10.50
N LYS A 33 31.21 10.15 -10.59
CA LYS A 33 30.25 10.11 -9.48
C LYS A 33 30.43 8.91 -8.54
N ASN A 34 30.78 7.75 -9.10
CA ASN A 34 31.02 6.54 -8.32
C ASN A 34 32.28 5.82 -8.85
N PRO A 35 33.39 5.79 -8.08
CA PRO A 35 34.64 5.15 -8.48
C PRO A 35 34.54 3.63 -8.70
N GLU A 36 33.50 2.97 -8.18
CA GLU A 36 33.27 1.52 -8.31
C GLU A 36 32.67 1.14 -9.67
N HIS A 37 32.10 2.10 -10.41
CA HIS A 37 31.53 1.82 -11.73
C HIS A 37 32.62 1.55 -12.75
N LYS A 38 32.31 0.65 -13.68
CA LYS A 38 33.23 0.32 -14.77
C LYS A 38 33.45 1.53 -15.68
N GLU A 39 34.62 1.54 -16.33
CA GLU A 39 34.88 2.46 -17.42
C GLU A 39 33.87 2.24 -18.54
N TYR A 40 33.48 3.34 -19.19
CA TYR A 40 32.49 3.32 -20.25
C TYR A 40 32.96 4.22 -21.39
N GLU A 41 32.47 3.91 -22.59
CA GLU A 41 32.67 4.76 -23.76
C GLU A 41 31.71 5.94 -23.68
N ALA A 42 32.27 7.16 -23.72
CA ALA A 42 31.51 8.39 -23.77
C ALA A 42 31.73 9.13 -25.09
N GLU A 43 30.65 9.69 -25.62
CA GLU A 43 30.72 10.61 -26.74
C GLU A 43 31.00 12.01 -26.20
N VAL A 44 32.02 12.66 -26.75
CA VAL A 44 32.42 14.01 -26.38
C VAL A 44 32.50 14.92 -27.60
N ILE A 45 32.07 16.17 -27.42
CA ILE A 45 32.34 17.27 -28.34
C ILE A 45 33.64 17.92 -27.90
N VAL A 46 34.56 18.11 -28.83
CA VAL A 46 35.76 18.94 -28.61
C VAL A 46 35.44 20.35 -29.08
N ASN A 47 35.47 21.30 -28.14
CA ASN A 47 35.22 22.71 -28.38
C ASN A 47 36.44 23.40 -29.03
N GLU A 48 36.25 24.60 -29.59
CA GLU A 48 37.31 25.43 -30.19
C GLU A 48 38.49 25.72 -29.25
N ASP A 49 38.24 25.83 -27.95
CA ASP A 49 39.23 26.07 -26.91
C ASP A 49 39.95 24.79 -26.43
N GLY A 50 39.64 23.64 -27.05
CA GLY A 50 40.17 22.33 -26.68
C GLY A 50 39.47 21.68 -25.48
N SER A 51 38.44 22.32 -24.89
CA SER A 51 37.66 21.71 -23.81
C SER A 51 36.75 20.59 -24.34
N GLU A 52 36.51 19.56 -23.53
CA GLU A 52 35.66 18.42 -23.89
C GLU A 52 34.31 18.53 -23.19
N THR A 53 33.23 18.46 -23.95
CA THR A 53 31.85 18.43 -23.44
C THR A 53 31.28 17.03 -23.61
N PHE A 54 30.93 16.38 -22.50
CA PHE A 54 30.34 15.04 -22.50
C PHE A 54 28.88 15.08 -22.94
N LEU A 55 28.54 14.31 -23.97
CA LEU A 55 27.17 14.11 -24.46
C LEU A 55 26.46 12.95 -23.75
N THR A 56 27.22 11.99 -23.24
CA THR A 56 26.69 10.83 -22.52
C THR A 56 27.08 10.86 -21.06
N VAL A 57 26.22 10.29 -20.22
CA VAL A 57 26.46 10.09 -18.79
C VAL A 57 26.81 8.63 -18.50
N CYS A 58 27.46 8.37 -17.37
CA CYS A 58 27.76 7.00 -16.93
C CYS A 58 26.48 6.12 -16.89
N PRO A 59 26.42 5.02 -17.67
CA PRO A 59 25.23 4.17 -17.73
C PRO A 59 24.88 3.50 -16.41
N GLU A 60 25.89 3.15 -15.59
CA GLU A 60 25.66 2.59 -14.25
C GLU A 60 25.03 3.61 -13.30
N CYS A 61 25.48 4.88 -13.32
CA CYS A 61 24.84 5.93 -12.52
C CYS A 61 23.40 6.20 -12.93
N LEU A 62 23.08 6.08 -14.22
CA LEU A 62 21.71 6.22 -14.69
C LEU A 62 20.83 5.09 -14.14
N ARG A 63 21.31 3.84 -14.22
CA ARG A 63 20.62 2.68 -13.62
C ARG A 63 20.44 2.81 -12.11
N ASP A 64 21.46 3.25 -11.38
CA ASP A 64 21.35 3.46 -9.93
C ASP A 64 20.31 4.52 -9.58
N ALA A 65 20.27 5.62 -10.34
CA ALA A 65 19.29 6.67 -10.17
C ALA A 65 17.86 6.18 -10.46
N GLU A 66 17.69 5.38 -11.51
CA GLU A 66 16.40 4.74 -11.85
C GLU A 66 15.96 3.77 -10.76
N LEU A 67 16.84 2.89 -10.28
CA LEU A 67 16.56 1.94 -9.20
C LEU A 67 16.21 2.67 -7.90
N LYS A 68 16.93 3.75 -7.58
CA LYS A 68 16.65 4.60 -6.42
C LYS A 68 15.28 5.27 -6.55
N ALA A 69 14.98 5.87 -7.70
CA ALA A 69 13.70 6.52 -7.95
C ALA A 69 12.53 5.55 -7.86
N GLU A 70 12.68 4.34 -8.41
CA GLU A 70 11.67 3.29 -8.32
C GLU A 70 11.46 2.83 -6.87
N ARG A 71 12.55 2.65 -6.11
CA ARG A 71 12.47 2.33 -4.69
C ARG A 71 11.76 3.41 -3.87
N GLU A 72 12.10 4.67 -4.10
CA GLU A 72 11.47 5.82 -3.44
C GLU A 72 9.98 5.92 -3.78
N ARG A 73 9.62 5.68 -5.04
CA ARG A 73 8.23 5.60 -5.49
C ARG A 73 7.47 4.51 -4.77
N LYS A 74 8.00 3.27 -4.73
CA LYS A 74 7.36 2.14 -4.04
C LYS A 74 7.15 2.43 -2.56
N ILE A 75 8.15 3.02 -1.90
CA ILE A 75 8.05 3.45 -0.49
C ILE A 75 6.97 4.52 -0.33
N SER A 76 6.92 5.51 -1.22
CA SER A 76 5.90 6.56 -1.22
C SER A 76 4.48 5.99 -1.35
N GLU A 77 4.28 5.04 -2.27
CA GLU A 77 3.00 4.35 -2.46
C GLU A 77 2.59 3.55 -1.21
N CYS A 78 3.51 2.83 -0.57
CA CYS A 78 3.22 2.12 0.67
C CYS A 78 2.84 3.08 1.81
N LYS A 79 3.55 4.22 1.95
CA LYS A 79 3.20 5.26 2.93
C LYS A 79 1.81 5.85 2.68
N LYS A 80 1.45 6.12 1.42
CA LYS A 80 0.12 6.62 1.04
C LYS A 80 -1.00 5.62 1.38
N ALA A 81 -0.70 4.32 1.29
CA ALA A 81 -1.59 3.23 1.70
C ALA A 81 -1.61 2.98 3.21
N ASN A 82 -0.83 3.73 4.01
CA ASN A 82 -0.65 3.53 5.45
C ASN A 82 -0.16 2.11 5.81
N VAL A 83 0.68 1.53 4.93
CA VAL A 83 1.31 0.22 5.18
C VAL A 83 2.53 0.41 6.08
N GLU A 84 2.73 -0.51 7.01
CA GLU A 84 3.93 -0.51 7.87
C GLU A 84 5.19 -0.91 7.09
N PRO A 85 6.38 -0.34 7.41
CA PRO A 85 7.62 -0.62 6.69
C PRO A 85 7.99 -2.10 6.60
N GLU A 86 7.62 -2.92 7.60
CA GLU A 86 7.87 -4.36 7.59
C GLU A 86 7.17 -5.11 6.44
N PHE A 87 6.10 -4.53 5.86
CA PHE A 87 5.32 -5.13 4.78
C PHE A 87 5.62 -4.54 3.39
N TYR A 88 6.50 -3.53 3.26
CA TYR A 88 6.75 -2.84 1.98
C TYR A 88 7.14 -3.77 0.83
N ASN A 89 7.94 -4.79 1.13
CA ASN A 89 8.45 -5.73 0.14
C ASN A 89 7.75 -7.09 0.18
N LYS A 90 6.68 -7.24 0.96
CA LYS A 90 5.96 -8.50 1.07
C LYS A 90 5.02 -8.72 -0.11
N THR A 91 4.95 -9.95 -0.60
CA THR A 91 4.00 -10.39 -1.62
C THR A 91 3.13 -11.53 -1.09
N PHE A 92 2.12 -11.97 -1.84
CA PHE A 92 1.33 -13.14 -1.48
C PHE A 92 2.15 -14.43 -1.40
N GLU A 93 3.31 -14.49 -2.08
CA GLU A 93 4.21 -15.65 -2.07
C GLU A 93 5.00 -15.77 -0.75
N ASP A 94 5.23 -14.64 -0.08
CA ASP A 94 5.83 -14.62 1.26
C ASP A 94 4.92 -15.20 2.35
N TYR A 95 3.62 -15.36 2.07
CA TYR A 95 2.65 -15.86 3.05
C TYR A 95 2.68 -17.38 3.14
N LYS A 96 3.17 -17.91 4.27
CA LYS A 96 3.24 -19.35 4.53
C LYS A 96 1.89 -19.90 4.97
N ALA A 97 1.12 -20.43 4.03
CA ALA A 97 -0.16 -21.10 4.30
C ALA A 97 0.05 -22.59 4.64
N GLU A 98 0.25 -22.89 5.93
CA GLU A 98 0.50 -24.24 6.44
C GLU A 98 -0.80 -24.99 6.78
N THR A 99 -1.87 -24.28 7.16
CA THR A 99 -3.20 -24.84 7.48
C THR A 99 -4.22 -24.54 6.40
N ASP A 100 -5.30 -25.32 6.35
CA ASP A 100 -6.36 -25.10 5.36
C ASP A 100 -7.07 -23.75 5.56
N SER A 101 -7.19 -23.27 6.81
CA SER A 101 -7.71 -21.93 7.08
C SER A 101 -6.80 -20.81 6.53
N GLN A 102 -5.48 -21.00 6.57
CA GLN A 102 -4.53 -20.05 5.97
C GLN A 102 -4.57 -20.10 4.44
N LYS A 103 -4.72 -21.29 3.85
CA LYS A 103 -4.90 -21.44 2.39
C LYS A 103 -6.18 -20.75 1.93
N ALA A 104 -7.29 -20.96 2.64
CA ALA A 104 -8.55 -20.29 2.37
C ALA A 104 -8.44 -18.76 2.50
N ALA A 105 -7.71 -18.26 3.50
CA ALA A 105 -7.43 -16.82 3.64
C ALA A 105 -6.65 -16.29 2.43
N LEU A 106 -5.59 -16.99 2.01
CA LEU A 106 -4.78 -16.63 0.85
C LEU A 106 -5.58 -16.64 -0.46
N GLU A 107 -6.45 -17.63 -0.65
CA GLU A 107 -7.33 -17.72 -1.81
C GLU A 107 -8.34 -16.57 -1.84
N ALA A 108 -8.99 -16.29 -0.72
CA ALA A 108 -9.97 -15.21 -0.65
C ALA A 108 -9.34 -13.84 -0.94
N VAL A 109 -8.15 -13.54 -0.39
CA VAL A 109 -7.49 -12.26 -0.70
C VAL A 109 -7.08 -12.17 -2.18
N LYS A 110 -6.71 -13.29 -2.82
CA LYS A 110 -6.47 -13.33 -4.27
C LYS A 110 -7.76 -13.08 -5.07
N GLU A 111 -8.90 -13.61 -4.63
CA GLU A 111 -10.20 -13.31 -5.25
C GLU A 111 -10.59 -11.83 -5.09
N VAL A 112 -10.25 -11.20 -3.97
CA VAL A 112 -10.44 -9.75 -3.81
C VAL A 112 -9.55 -8.97 -4.77
N TYR A 113 -8.29 -9.36 -4.88
CA TYR A 113 -7.35 -8.74 -5.81
C TYR A 113 -7.80 -8.86 -7.27
N SER A 114 -8.35 -10.03 -7.67
CA SER A 114 -8.90 -10.25 -9.01
C SER A 114 -10.29 -9.64 -9.23
N GLY A 115 -10.93 -9.11 -8.17
CA GLY A 115 -12.24 -8.49 -8.22
C GLY A 115 -13.44 -9.45 -8.15
N ASN A 116 -13.18 -10.76 -7.97
CA ASN A 116 -14.20 -11.81 -7.84
C ASN A 116 -14.89 -11.82 -6.47
N LEU A 117 -14.23 -11.25 -5.47
CA LEU A 117 -14.76 -11.07 -4.13
C LEU A 117 -14.63 -9.61 -3.71
N LYS A 118 -15.60 -9.09 -2.95
CA LYS A 118 -15.58 -7.70 -2.49
C LYS A 118 -15.32 -7.57 -1.00
N LYS A 119 -15.77 -8.54 -0.21
CA LYS A 119 -15.78 -8.39 1.25
C LYS A 119 -15.13 -9.61 1.88
N ILE A 120 -14.17 -9.39 2.76
CA ILE A 120 -13.60 -10.44 3.59
C ILE A 120 -13.59 -9.98 5.04
N VAL A 121 -13.88 -10.91 5.94
CA VAL A 121 -13.57 -10.76 7.36
C VAL A 121 -12.52 -11.82 7.73
N LEU A 122 -11.34 -11.38 8.16
CA LEU A 122 -10.26 -12.23 8.66
C LEU A 122 -10.28 -12.22 10.19
N LEU A 123 -10.61 -13.36 10.77
CA LEU A 123 -10.59 -13.63 12.21
C LEU A 123 -9.38 -14.51 12.56
N GLY A 124 -9.02 -14.57 13.83
CA GLY A 124 -7.99 -15.47 14.33
C GLY A 124 -6.98 -14.79 15.25
N SER A 125 -6.11 -15.56 15.87
CA SER A 125 -5.14 -15.08 16.86
C SER A 125 -4.04 -14.18 16.27
N TYR A 126 -3.22 -13.59 17.16
CA TYR A 126 -2.07 -12.77 16.77
C TYR A 126 -1.06 -13.57 15.93
N GLY A 127 -0.40 -12.85 15.03
CA GLY A 127 0.70 -13.42 14.25
C GLY A 127 0.31 -14.42 13.16
N THR A 128 -0.97 -14.59 12.83
CA THR A 128 -1.44 -15.44 11.72
C THR A 128 -1.31 -14.81 10.32
N GLY A 129 -0.76 -13.58 10.25
CA GLY A 129 -0.46 -12.85 9.01
C GLY A 129 -1.65 -12.13 8.35
N LYS A 130 -2.76 -11.91 9.07
CA LYS A 130 -3.92 -11.13 8.60
C LYS A 130 -3.53 -9.73 8.12
N THR A 131 -2.80 -8.98 8.95
CA THR A 131 -2.33 -7.62 8.65
C THR A 131 -1.38 -7.62 7.45
N MET A 132 -0.53 -8.64 7.30
CA MET A 132 0.35 -8.78 6.13
C MET A 132 -0.47 -8.93 4.84
N LEU A 133 -1.42 -9.86 4.81
CA LEU A 133 -2.28 -10.09 3.62
C LEU A 133 -3.07 -8.82 3.25
N ALA A 134 -3.64 -8.14 4.24
CA ALA A 134 -4.38 -6.91 4.02
C ALA A 134 -3.49 -5.74 3.58
N SER A 135 -2.25 -5.66 4.09
CA SER A 135 -1.26 -4.65 3.68
C SER A 135 -0.83 -4.83 2.22
N ILE A 136 -0.66 -6.08 1.78
CA ILE A 136 -0.37 -6.41 0.39
C ILE A 136 -1.52 -5.93 -0.50
N LEU A 137 -2.77 -6.25 -0.15
CA LEU A 137 -3.94 -5.76 -0.88
C LEU A 137 -4.03 -4.22 -0.90
N ALA A 138 -3.83 -3.56 0.24
CA ALA A 138 -3.88 -2.11 0.34
C ALA A 138 -2.87 -1.45 -0.61
N ARG A 139 -1.63 -1.96 -0.65
CA ARG A 139 -0.62 -1.48 -1.60
C ARG A 139 -1.02 -1.76 -3.04
N ASP A 140 -1.31 -3.01 -3.38
CA ASP A 140 -1.44 -3.44 -4.77
C ASP A 140 -2.76 -2.94 -5.42
N MET A 141 -3.79 -2.68 -4.61
CA MET A 141 -5.07 -2.11 -5.06
C MET A 141 -5.14 -0.58 -4.92
N LYS A 142 -4.04 0.11 -4.59
CA LYS A 142 -4.02 1.56 -4.33
C LYS A 142 -5.04 1.99 -3.26
N GLY A 143 -5.24 1.12 -2.28
CA GLY A 143 -6.13 1.31 -1.15
C GLY A 143 -5.43 1.89 0.07
N LYS A 144 -6.05 1.70 1.23
CA LYS A 144 -5.48 2.06 2.54
C LYS A 144 -5.74 0.98 3.57
N ILE A 145 -4.85 0.86 4.56
CA ILE A 145 -5.07 0.05 5.76
C ILE A 145 -5.02 0.96 6.99
N TYR A 146 -6.01 0.85 7.87
CA TYR A 146 -6.04 1.57 9.14
C TYR A 146 -6.54 0.65 10.23
N SER A 147 -5.98 0.75 11.42
CA SER A 147 -6.61 0.19 12.62
C SER A 147 -7.88 0.96 12.97
N MET A 148 -8.81 0.31 13.66
CA MET A 148 -9.99 0.98 14.20
C MET A 148 -9.59 2.14 15.13
N TYR A 149 -8.49 1.99 15.87
CA TYR A 149 -7.95 3.04 16.73
C TYR A 149 -7.48 4.29 15.97
N GLU A 150 -6.83 4.12 14.82
CA GLU A 150 -6.41 5.23 13.96
C GLU A 150 -7.63 5.98 13.41
N ILE A 151 -8.63 5.26 12.90
CA ILE A 151 -9.89 5.86 12.39
C ILE A 151 -10.56 6.69 13.50
N SER A 152 -10.72 6.13 14.70
CA SER A 152 -11.29 6.85 15.83
C SER A 152 -10.48 8.08 16.21
N THR A 153 -9.16 8.00 16.13
CA THR A 153 -8.26 9.12 16.44
C THR A 153 -8.40 10.24 15.41
N MET A 154 -8.45 9.91 14.11
CA MET A 154 -8.69 10.88 13.03
C MET A 154 -10.02 11.61 13.25
N ILE A 155 -11.08 10.89 13.59
CA ILE A 155 -12.40 11.48 13.87
C ILE A 155 -12.34 12.37 15.10
N ARG A 156 -11.72 11.94 16.21
CA ARG A 156 -11.58 12.80 17.40
C ARG A 156 -10.79 14.07 17.12
N GLN A 157 -9.75 14.00 16.29
CA GLN A 157 -8.94 15.16 15.90
C GLN A 157 -9.74 16.18 15.07
N SER A 158 -10.77 15.72 14.34
CA SER A 158 -11.66 16.59 13.56
C SER A 158 -12.50 17.57 14.39
N TYR A 159 -12.62 17.34 15.70
CA TYR A 159 -13.35 18.25 16.61
C TYR A 159 -12.48 19.37 17.17
N THR A 160 -11.19 19.40 16.85
CA THR A 160 -10.28 20.43 17.36
C THR A 160 -10.43 21.74 16.56
N VAL A 161 -10.14 22.88 17.20
CA VAL A 161 -10.23 24.21 16.56
C VAL A 161 -9.29 24.34 15.35
N LYS A 162 -8.24 23.50 15.28
CA LYS A 162 -7.27 23.48 14.17
C LYS A 162 -7.52 22.34 13.17
N ALA A 163 -8.68 21.68 13.23
CA ALA A 163 -8.99 20.57 12.34
C ALA A 163 -9.03 21.04 10.88
N GLU A 164 -8.26 20.37 10.02
CA GLU A 164 -8.26 20.62 8.57
C GLU A 164 -9.41 19.91 7.85
N LYS A 165 -9.97 18.88 8.48
CA LYS A 165 -11.06 18.06 7.95
C LYS A 165 -12.12 17.85 9.02
N THR A 166 -13.37 17.83 8.58
CA THR A 166 -14.52 17.40 9.36
C THR A 166 -14.57 15.88 9.48
N GLU A 167 -15.31 15.37 10.48
CA GLU A 167 -15.57 13.94 10.64
C GLU A 167 -16.16 13.32 9.36
N LEU A 168 -17.07 14.04 8.69
CA LEU A 168 -17.78 13.55 7.52
C LEU A 168 -16.85 13.45 6.31
N GLU A 169 -15.89 14.38 6.16
CA GLU A 169 -14.87 14.31 5.11
C GLU A 169 -13.94 13.12 5.31
N ILE A 170 -13.49 12.87 6.55
CA ILE A 170 -12.64 11.71 6.89
C ILE A 170 -13.36 10.41 6.54
N VAL A 171 -14.60 10.28 7.00
CA VAL A 171 -15.42 9.08 6.78
C VAL A 171 -15.73 8.88 5.30
N ASN A 172 -16.02 9.96 4.56
CA ASN A 172 -16.24 9.89 3.11
C ASN A 172 -14.96 9.53 2.35
N GLU A 173 -13.79 9.99 2.78
CA GLU A 173 -12.51 9.59 2.20
C GLU A 173 -12.30 8.07 2.36
N LEU A 174 -12.43 7.55 3.58
CA LEU A 174 -12.32 6.11 3.87
C LEU A 174 -13.37 5.29 3.10
N ALA A 175 -14.58 5.82 2.92
CA ALA A 175 -15.62 5.17 2.15
C ALA A 175 -15.38 5.19 0.63
N SER A 176 -14.45 5.99 0.12
CA SER A 176 -14.24 6.21 -1.33
C SER A 176 -12.93 5.62 -1.85
N VAL A 177 -11.97 5.28 -0.99
CA VAL A 177 -10.71 4.69 -1.45
C VAL A 177 -10.95 3.36 -2.21
N PRO A 178 -10.13 3.05 -3.24
CA PRO A 178 -10.32 1.85 -4.08
C PRO A 178 -10.41 0.54 -3.28
N PHE A 179 -9.65 0.44 -2.19
CA PHE A 179 -9.68 -0.67 -1.24
C PHE A 179 -9.45 -0.15 0.18
N LEU A 180 -10.11 -0.74 1.17
CA LEU A 180 -9.91 -0.40 2.58
C LEU A 180 -9.76 -1.67 3.41
N ALA A 181 -8.66 -1.76 4.16
CA ALA A 181 -8.53 -2.71 5.25
C ALA A 181 -8.71 -2.00 6.59
N ILE A 182 -9.53 -2.57 7.48
CA ILE A 182 -9.70 -2.08 8.84
C ILE A 182 -9.18 -3.13 9.81
N ASP A 183 -8.08 -2.82 10.51
CA ASP A 183 -7.44 -3.71 11.46
C ASP A 183 -7.94 -3.51 12.90
N GLU A 184 -7.77 -4.53 13.73
CA GLU A 184 -8.11 -4.53 15.15
C GLU A 184 -9.57 -4.19 15.47
N VAL A 185 -10.48 -4.55 14.58
CA VAL A 185 -11.92 -4.39 14.79
C VAL A 185 -12.36 -5.24 15.98
N GLY A 186 -13.11 -4.65 16.92
CA GLY A 186 -13.58 -5.36 18.11
C GLY A 186 -12.53 -5.66 19.17
N ARG A 187 -11.35 -4.99 19.14
CA ARG A 187 -10.33 -5.13 20.19
C ARG A 187 -10.77 -4.54 21.54
N THR A 188 -11.57 -3.48 21.51
CA THR A 188 -12.20 -2.87 22.69
C THR A 188 -13.72 -2.95 22.54
N ASN A 189 -14.46 -2.75 23.64
CA ASN A 189 -15.93 -2.72 23.59
C ASN A 189 -16.50 -1.62 22.69
N GLY A 190 -15.65 -0.70 22.22
CA GLY A 190 -15.97 0.39 21.30
C GLY A 190 -16.95 1.38 21.91
N SER A 191 -16.83 2.66 21.56
CA SER A 191 -17.95 3.58 21.79
C SER A 191 -19.05 3.33 20.76
N ASN A 192 -20.30 3.65 21.09
CA ASN A 192 -21.40 3.61 20.10
C ASN A 192 -21.07 4.45 18.86
N SER A 193 -20.37 5.58 19.05
CA SER A 193 -19.90 6.42 17.94
C SER A 193 -18.93 5.68 17.00
N GLU A 194 -18.00 4.90 17.53
CA GLU A 194 -17.06 4.11 16.72
C GLU A 194 -17.77 3.06 15.86
N LYS A 195 -18.75 2.37 16.45
CA LYS A 195 -19.57 1.38 15.74
C LYS A 195 -20.43 2.05 14.65
N ASN A 196 -21.03 3.20 14.96
CA ASN A 196 -21.80 3.98 13.99
C ASN A 196 -20.95 4.43 12.80
N TRP A 197 -19.72 4.89 13.04
CA TRP A 197 -18.82 5.29 11.96
C TRP A 197 -18.36 4.11 11.12
N LEU A 198 -18.01 3.00 11.74
CA LEU A 198 -17.68 1.78 11.04
C LEU A 198 -18.84 1.33 10.15
N SER A 199 -20.06 1.28 10.70
CA SER A 199 -21.28 0.96 9.97
C SER A 199 -21.47 1.87 8.75
N TYR A 200 -21.38 3.18 8.94
CA TYR A 200 -21.53 4.15 7.85
C TYR A 200 -20.47 3.95 6.75
N ILE A 201 -19.20 3.74 7.10
CA ILE A 201 -18.11 3.50 6.13
C ILE A 201 -18.43 2.26 5.31
N LEU A 202 -18.75 1.15 5.97
CA LEU A 202 -19.01 -0.13 5.30
C LEU A 202 -20.25 -0.08 4.41
N ASP A 203 -21.31 0.61 4.85
CA ASP A 203 -22.52 0.81 4.08
C ASP A 203 -22.25 1.57 2.78
N LYS A 204 -21.54 2.71 2.87
CA LYS A 204 -21.19 3.50 1.68
C LYS A 204 -20.30 2.71 0.73
N ARG A 205 -19.34 1.94 1.24
CA ARG A 205 -18.47 1.08 0.41
C ARG A 205 -19.26 -0.02 -0.28
N HIS A 206 -20.20 -0.64 0.43
CA HIS A 206 -21.07 -1.67 -0.14
C HIS A 206 -21.93 -1.10 -1.27
N VAL A 207 -22.59 0.04 -1.07
CA VAL A 207 -23.40 0.71 -2.10
C VAL A 207 -22.55 1.08 -3.33
N ARG A 208 -21.27 1.42 -3.14
CA ARG A 208 -20.34 1.77 -4.21
C ARG A 208 -19.66 0.55 -4.86
N GLY A 209 -19.89 -0.67 -4.37
CA GLY A 209 -19.21 -1.88 -4.84
C GLY A 209 -17.70 -1.88 -4.59
N LEU A 210 -17.22 -1.11 -3.60
CA LEU A 210 -15.80 -0.99 -3.28
C LEU A 210 -15.37 -2.09 -2.29
N PRO A 211 -14.29 -2.83 -2.59
CA PRO A 211 -13.85 -3.95 -1.77
C PRO A 211 -13.27 -3.51 -0.42
N PHE A 212 -13.44 -4.33 0.61
CA PHE A 212 -12.81 -4.11 1.92
C PHE A 212 -12.48 -5.40 2.65
N VAL A 213 -11.54 -5.31 3.59
CA VAL A 213 -11.17 -6.38 4.53
C VAL A 213 -11.35 -5.87 5.95
N LEU A 214 -12.04 -6.64 6.78
CA LEU A 214 -12.06 -6.44 8.23
C LEU A 214 -11.15 -7.44 8.89
N ILE A 215 -10.35 -7.01 9.85
CA ILE A 215 -9.46 -7.87 10.61
C ILE A 215 -9.83 -7.74 12.09
N SER A 216 -10.00 -8.88 12.74
CA SER A 216 -10.26 -8.95 14.17
C SER A 216 -9.50 -10.10 14.80
N ASN A 217 -9.16 -9.94 16.08
CA ASN A 217 -8.63 -11.03 16.91
C ASN A 217 -9.74 -11.82 17.62
N GLY A 218 -11.01 -11.52 17.31
CA GLY A 218 -12.17 -12.26 17.77
C GLY A 218 -12.36 -13.59 17.06
N HIS A 219 -13.48 -14.23 17.37
CA HIS A 219 -13.93 -15.50 16.77
C HIS A 219 -15.45 -15.44 16.52
N LEU A 220 -15.99 -16.41 15.79
CA LEU A 220 -17.43 -16.51 15.57
C LEU A 220 -18.14 -17.14 16.78
N SER A 221 -19.41 -16.81 17.01
CA SER A 221 -20.17 -17.35 18.16
C SER A 221 -20.26 -18.87 18.10
N ARG A 222 -20.40 -19.46 16.90
CA ARG A 222 -20.39 -20.91 16.67
C ARG A 222 -19.09 -21.61 17.08
N ASN A 223 -17.97 -20.87 17.10
CA ASN A 223 -16.65 -21.37 17.50
C ASN A 223 -16.28 -20.86 18.92
N CYS A 224 -17.22 -20.26 19.64
CA CYS A 224 -16.96 -19.68 20.95
C CYS A 224 -16.88 -20.78 22.01
N PRO A 225 -15.78 -20.85 22.80
CA PRO A 225 -15.69 -21.80 23.91
C PRO A 225 -16.79 -21.63 24.96
N ASN A 226 -17.34 -20.42 25.07
CA ASN A 226 -18.35 -20.03 26.05
C ASN A 226 -19.76 -19.91 25.44
N GLY A 227 -19.96 -20.32 24.17
CA GLY A 227 -21.27 -20.27 23.52
C GLY A 227 -21.80 -18.88 23.17
N GLY A 228 -20.95 -17.84 23.17
CA GLY A 228 -21.31 -16.46 22.82
C GLY A 228 -20.81 -15.43 23.82
N CYS A 229 -19.51 -15.10 23.80
CA CYS A 229 -18.91 -14.10 24.68
C CYS A 229 -18.80 -12.72 24.01
N GLU A 230 -18.39 -11.70 24.77
CA GLU A 230 -18.21 -10.33 24.27
C GLU A 230 -17.15 -10.22 23.15
N LYS A 231 -16.23 -11.19 23.04
CA LYS A 231 -15.20 -11.25 21.99
C LYS A 231 -15.68 -11.89 20.69
N CYS A 232 -16.92 -12.37 20.65
CA CYS A 232 -17.49 -12.87 19.41
C CYS A 232 -17.67 -11.70 18.45
N PHE A 233 -17.17 -11.83 17.23
CA PHE A 233 -17.25 -10.79 16.20
C PHE A 233 -18.70 -10.33 15.96
N GLU A 234 -19.64 -11.27 16.06
CA GLU A 234 -21.09 -11.01 15.92
C GLU A 234 -21.68 -10.17 17.06
N ASN A 235 -21.08 -10.18 18.25
CA ASN A 235 -21.54 -9.36 19.37
C ASN A 235 -20.94 -7.94 19.34
N TYR A 236 -19.83 -7.75 18.63
CA TYR A 236 -19.24 -6.44 18.44
C TYR A 236 -19.97 -5.63 17.36
N MET A 237 -20.35 -6.28 16.26
CA MET A 237 -21.01 -5.65 15.11
C MET A 237 -22.50 -5.49 15.34
N ASP A 238 -23.04 -4.31 15.04
CA ASP A 238 -24.49 -4.09 15.04
C ASP A 238 -25.16 -4.98 13.98
N GLY A 239 -26.40 -5.41 14.25
CA GLY A 239 -27.13 -6.38 13.42
C GLY A 239 -27.23 -5.97 11.94
N ASP A 240 -27.31 -4.66 11.66
CA ASP A 240 -27.37 -4.12 10.30
C ASP A 240 -26.04 -4.30 9.54
N VAL A 241 -24.90 -4.10 10.22
CA VAL A 241 -23.57 -4.32 9.64
C VAL A 241 -23.38 -5.80 9.32
N ILE A 242 -23.79 -6.69 10.23
CA ILE A 242 -23.72 -8.13 10.01
C ILE A 242 -24.57 -8.54 8.80
N SER A 243 -25.77 -7.99 8.65
CA SER A 243 -26.64 -8.28 7.51
C SER A 243 -25.95 -7.98 6.17
N ARG A 244 -25.26 -6.84 6.07
CA ARG A 244 -24.53 -6.44 4.86
C ARG A 244 -23.22 -7.20 4.68
N LEU A 245 -22.58 -7.64 5.76
CA LEU A 245 -21.46 -8.56 5.67
C LEU A 245 -21.92 -9.93 5.18
N ARG A 246 -23.10 -10.43 5.57
CA ARG A 246 -23.60 -11.73 5.09
C ARG A 246 -23.84 -11.78 3.57
N GLN A 247 -24.03 -10.62 2.94
CA GLN A 247 -24.14 -10.50 1.48
C GLN A 247 -22.76 -10.40 0.84
N ASP A 248 -22.39 -11.38 0.02
CA ASP A 248 -21.16 -11.38 -0.80
C ASP A 248 -19.85 -11.19 -0.01
N SER A 249 -19.79 -11.71 1.23
CA SER A 249 -18.53 -11.81 1.99
C SER A 249 -18.12 -13.24 2.30
N LYS A 250 -16.80 -13.43 2.43
CA LYS A 250 -16.22 -14.61 3.07
C LYS A 250 -15.72 -14.23 4.45
N VAL A 251 -16.19 -14.95 5.48
CA VAL A 251 -15.67 -14.86 6.84
C VAL A 251 -14.75 -16.04 7.09
N ILE A 252 -13.48 -15.76 7.38
CA ILE A 252 -12.42 -16.76 7.50
C ILE A 252 -11.80 -16.66 8.88
N ASP A 253 -11.90 -17.74 9.64
CA ASP A 253 -11.28 -17.89 10.95
C ASP A 253 -9.94 -18.60 10.80
N ILE A 254 -8.84 -17.85 10.88
CA ILE A 254 -7.50 -18.36 10.66
C ILE A 254 -6.99 -19.00 11.95
N VAL A 255 -6.87 -20.32 11.92
CA VAL A 255 -6.29 -21.13 12.99
C VAL A 255 -4.84 -21.44 12.61
N GLY A 256 -3.89 -20.95 13.40
CA GLY A 256 -2.46 -21.14 13.15
C GLY A 256 -1.59 -20.75 14.34
N LYS A 257 -0.32 -21.16 14.28
CA LYS A 257 0.70 -20.75 15.27
C LYS A 257 1.08 -19.29 15.04
N ASP A 258 1.43 -18.58 16.12
CA ASP A 258 1.92 -17.21 16.04
C ASP A 258 3.30 -17.17 15.35
N TYR A 259 3.38 -16.59 14.14
CA TYR A 259 4.66 -16.47 13.42
C TYR A 259 5.58 -15.40 14.01
N ARG A 260 5.08 -14.48 14.84
CA ARG A 260 5.91 -13.50 15.55
C ARG A 260 6.75 -14.17 16.65
N ALA A 261 6.30 -15.31 17.17
CA ALA A 261 7.02 -16.08 18.18
C ALA A 261 8.19 -16.93 17.63
N LYS A 262 8.40 -16.97 16.31
CA LYS A 262 9.49 -17.73 15.66
C LYS A 262 10.68 -16.86 15.19
N LYS A 263 10.65 -15.55 15.43
CA LYS A 263 11.78 -14.64 15.15
C LYS A 263 12.71 -14.52 16.33
#